data_AF-T1CNG2-F1
#
_entry.id   AF-T1CNG2-F1
#
_cell.length_a   1.000
_cell.length_b   1.000
_cell.length_c   1.000
_cell.angle_alpha   90.00
_cell.angle_beta   90.00
_cell.angle_gamma   90.00
#
_symmetry.space_group_name_H-M   'P 1'
#
loop_
_entity.id
_entity.type
_entity.pdbx_description
1 polymer ?
#
loop_
_entity_poly.entity_id
_entity_poly.type
_entity_poly.pdbx_seq_one_letter_code
_entity_poly.pdbx_strand_id
1 'polypeptide(L)'
;EPHIALTYDSQSGSGDMGIGWTLAGISSISRCNRTTAQNGTPAPVTLTTSDVFCLDGAQLELTGGSYGAAGSTYQTEIANFAQVTAYGTAGNGPAYFIVQGPHGTQYEYGNGGGSQVLASGTSTAMQWYLDKVTDPSGNTMTYTYTDGTGSAVPNTISWTPTSHGASAYAYTMQFTYGTNSAASSAYGYVAGTSVSNTNLLQAVTVNYQGATIR
;
A
#
# COMPACT_ATOMS: atom_id res chain seq x y z
N GLU A 1 -5.50 3.48 -16.53
CA GLU A 1 -5.57 2.02 -16.39
C GLU A 1 -4.54 1.57 -15.34
N PRO A 2 -4.72 0.43 -14.66
CA PRO A 2 -3.75 -0.04 -13.68
C PRO A 2 -2.50 -0.60 -14.37
N HIS A 3 -1.33 -0.24 -13.88
CA HIS A 3 -0.05 -0.79 -14.34
C HIS A 3 0.43 -1.85 -13.34
N ILE A 4 0.16 -3.12 -13.65
CA ILE A 4 0.52 -4.27 -12.81
C ILE A 4 1.50 -5.16 -13.56
N ALA A 5 2.52 -5.65 -12.86
CA ALA A 5 3.54 -6.55 -13.41
C ALA A 5 3.85 -7.69 -12.46
N LEU A 6 4.24 -8.85 -13.02
CA LEU A 6 4.82 -9.95 -12.26
C LEU A 6 6.33 -9.88 -12.43
N THR A 7 7.05 -9.71 -11.33
CA THR A 7 8.51 -9.59 -11.34
C THR A 7 9.13 -10.78 -10.62
N TYR A 8 10.25 -11.26 -11.16
CA TYR A 8 11.04 -12.34 -10.56
C TYR A 8 12.42 -11.83 -10.13
N ASP A 9 12.81 -12.14 -8.89
CA ASP A 9 14.18 -12.01 -8.39
C ASP A 9 14.54 -13.27 -7.59
N SER A 10 15.62 -13.94 -8.00
CA SER A 10 16.13 -15.15 -7.35
C SER A 10 16.55 -14.94 -5.88
N GLN A 11 16.80 -13.70 -5.46
CA GLN A 11 17.15 -13.36 -4.08
C GLN A 11 15.93 -13.00 -3.23
N SER A 12 14.76 -12.79 -3.84
CA SER A 12 13.53 -12.53 -3.12
C SER A 12 13.02 -13.80 -2.44
N GLY A 13 12.59 -13.65 -1.19
CA GLY A 13 12.04 -14.76 -0.40
C GLY A 13 10.65 -15.20 -0.88
N SER A 14 9.96 -15.94 -0.02
CA SER A 14 8.57 -16.31 -0.25
C SER A 14 7.65 -15.09 -0.19
N GLY A 15 6.81 -14.91 -1.22
CA GLY A 15 5.74 -13.92 -1.26
C GLY A 15 4.36 -14.54 -1.49
N ASP A 16 3.37 -13.69 -1.72
CA ASP A 16 2.00 -14.07 -2.08
C ASP A 16 1.88 -14.72 -3.46
N MET A 17 2.97 -14.76 -4.24
CA MET A 17 3.06 -15.38 -5.56
C MET A 17 4.01 -16.59 -5.59
N GLY A 18 4.51 -17.01 -4.44
CA GLY A 18 5.56 -18.02 -4.32
C GLY A 18 6.96 -17.43 -4.19
N ILE A 19 7.98 -18.30 -4.19
CA ILE A 19 9.37 -17.91 -3.96
C ILE A 19 9.90 -17.13 -5.17
N GLY A 20 10.51 -15.97 -4.90
CA GLY A 20 11.17 -15.14 -5.90
C GLY A 20 10.22 -14.33 -6.79
N TRP A 21 8.90 -14.51 -6.68
CA TRP A 21 7.91 -13.76 -7.44
C TRP A 21 7.25 -12.68 -6.59
N THR A 22 6.97 -11.53 -7.19
CA THR A 22 6.26 -10.43 -6.53
C THR A 22 5.34 -9.74 -7.52
N LEU A 23 4.19 -9.28 -7.02
CA LEU A 23 3.30 -8.39 -7.73
C LEU A 23 3.80 -6.95 -7.62
N ALA A 24 4.25 -6.38 -8.72
CA ALA A 24 4.69 -5.00 -8.81
C ALA A 24 3.58 -4.09 -9.37
N GLY A 25 3.66 -2.80 -9.06
CA GLY A 25 2.77 -1.77 -9.60
C GLY A 25 1.69 -1.27 -8.63
N ILE A 26 1.66 -1.77 -7.40
CA ILE A 26 0.81 -1.26 -6.33
C ILE A 26 1.68 -0.42 -5.40
N SER A 27 1.45 0.90 -5.43
CA SER A 27 2.15 1.87 -4.59
C SER A 27 1.72 1.73 -3.13
N SER A 28 2.62 2.09 -2.21
CA SER A 28 2.30 2.14 -0.79
C SER A 28 3.15 3.14 -0.03
N ILE A 29 2.61 3.60 1.10
CA ILE A 29 3.38 4.26 2.14
C ILE A 29 3.62 3.24 3.24
N SER A 30 4.86 3.12 3.70
CA SER A 30 5.23 2.18 4.77
C SER A 30 6.07 2.86 5.83
N ARG A 31 6.10 2.29 7.04
CA ARG A 31 7.14 2.63 8.01
C ARG A 31 8.47 2.07 7.53
N CYS A 32 9.53 2.86 7.62
CA CYS A 32 10.86 2.46 7.19
C CYS A 32 11.91 2.74 8.27
N ASN A 33 13.05 2.07 8.15
CA ASN A 33 14.15 2.24 9.10
C ASN A 33 14.74 3.64 8.96
N ARG A 34 15.17 4.20 10.09
CA ARG A 34 15.99 5.40 10.08
C ARG A 34 17.41 5.04 9.69
N THR A 35 18.03 5.88 8.85
CA THR A 35 19.43 5.71 8.43
C THR A 35 20.31 6.80 9.04
N THR A 36 21.62 6.55 9.13
CA THR A 36 22.57 7.59 9.56
C THR A 36 22.61 8.74 8.57
N ALA A 37 22.55 8.46 7.26
CA ALA A 37 22.62 9.45 6.21
C ALA A 37 21.44 10.43 6.25
N GLN A 38 20.22 9.92 6.44
CA GLN A 38 18.99 10.73 6.40
C GLN A 38 18.61 11.27 7.79
N ASN A 39 18.93 10.55 8.88
CA ASN A 39 18.36 10.84 10.20
C ASN A 39 19.39 11.02 11.32
N GLY A 40 20.69 10.96 11.03
CA GLY A 40 21.80 11.09 11.98
C GLY A 40 21.98 9.89 12.92
N THR A 41 20.89 9.32 13.42
CA THR A 41 20.88 8.13 14.27
C THR A 41 20.05 7.04 13.61
N PRO A 42 20.67 5.89 13.25
CA PRO A 42 19.94 4.77 12.68
C PRO A 42 19.08 4.10 13.74
N ALA A 43 17.87 3.67 13.36
CA ALA A 43 16.96 2.96 14.23
C ALA A 43 16.02 2.06 13.40
N PRO A 44 15.66 0.86 13.90
CA PRO A 44 14.69 0.01 13.24
C PRO A 44 13.27 0.57 13.40
N VAL A 45 12.33 0.08 12.59
CA VAL A 45 10.89 0.29 12.84
C VAL A 45 10.50 -0.31 14.19
N THR A 46 9.82 0.49 15.01
CA THR A 46 9.40 0.13 16.37
C THR A 46 7.88 0.16 16.57
N LEU A 47 7.12 0.56 15.55
CA LEU A 47 5.66 0.76 15.60
C LEU A 47 5.25 1.82 16.63
N THR A 48 6.09 2.85 16.76
CA THR A 48 5.87 4.00 17.64
C THR A 48 5.75 5.29 16.84
N THR A 49 5.43 6.38 17.50
CA THR A 49 5.39 7.71 16.86
C THR A 49 6.77 8.24 16.45
N SER A 50 7.86 7.52 16.77
CA SER A 50 9.23 7.89 16.39
C SER A 50 9.70 7.31 15.05
N ASP A 51 8.91 6.43 14.43
CA ASP A 51 9.23 5.85 13.13
C ASP A 51 9.06 6.88 12.02
N VAL A 52 9.78 6.65 10.92
CA VAL A 52 9.70 7.43 9.69
C VAL A 52 8.90 6.68 8.62
N PHE A 53 8.33 7.42 7.67
CA PHE A 53 7.53 6.90 6.58
C PHE A 53 8.28 7.00 5.25
N CYS A 54 8.04 6.03 4.36
CA CYS A 54 8.58 6.00 3.02
C CYS A 54 7.43 5.80 2.02
N LEU A 55 7.40 6.61 0.96
CA LEU A 55 6.54 6.42 -0.21
C LEU A 55 7.32 5.61 -1.24
N ASP A 56 6.86 4.39 -1.52
CA ASP A 56 7.52 3.47 -2.47
C ASP A 56 9.03 3.28 -2.18
N GLY A 57 9.39 3.27 -0.90
CA GLY A 57 10.77 3.14 -0.43
C GLY A 57 11.57 4.46 -0.33
N ALA A 58 11.06 5.56 -0.89
CA ALA A 58 11.67 6.88 -0.73
C ALA A 58 11.19 7.53 0.58
N GLN A 59 12.13 7.88 1.47
CA GLN A 59 11.81 8.49 2.76
C GLN A 59 11.09 9.84 2.59
N LEU A 60 10.07 10.03 3.42
CA LEU A 60 9.28 11.25 3.49
C LEU A 60 9.89 12.22 4.51
N GLU A 61 10.27 13.38 3.99
CA GLU A 61 10.80 14.52 4.74
C GLU A 61 9.69 15.51 5.06
N LEU A 62 9.63 15.94 6.31
CA LEU A 62 8.58 16.83 6.81
C LEU A 62 8.70 18.23 6.20
N THR A 63 7.64 18.69 5.55
CA THR A 63 7.56 20.06 5.00
C THR A 63 6.67 20.97 5.85
N GLY A 64 5.86 20.42 6.75
CA GLY A 64 5.04 21.22 7.66
C GLY A 64 4.28 20.38 8.69
N GLY A 65 4.01 20.98 9.86
CA GLY A 65 3.34 20.32 10.98
C GLY A 65 4.30 19.53 11.86
N SER A 66 3.80 18.43 12.45
CA SER A 66 4.58 17.52 13.31
C SER A 66 4.63 16.13 12.68
N TYR A 67 5.81 15.52 12.60
CA TYR A 67 5.98 14.20 11.98
C TYR A 67 5.02 13.15 12.55
N GLY A 68 4.32 12.43 11.68
CA GLY A 68 3.31 11.42 12.00
C GLY A 68 2.00 11.93 12.59
N ALA A 69 1.82 13.24 12.78
CA ALA A 69 0.56 13.80 13.27
C ALA A 69 -0.42 14.08 12.12
N ALA A 70 -1.72 14.05 12.39
CA ALA A 70 -2.73 14.50 11.44
C ALA A 70 -2.48 15.95 10.99
N GLY A 71 -2.59 16.20 9.69
CA GLY A 71 -2.32 17.50 9.06
C GLY A 71 -0.85 17.79 8.76
N SER A 72 0.06 16.88 9.08
CA SER A 72 1.46 16.99 8.65
C SER A 72 1.61 16.77 7.15
N THR A 73 2.57 17.47 6.56
CA THR A 73 2.86 17.44 5.12
C THR A 73 4.31 17.03 4.87
N TYR A 74 4.53 16.34 3.76
CA TYR A 74 5.83 15.79 3.41
C TYR A 74 6.12 15.87 1.92
N GLN A 75 7.40 15.75 1.59
CA GLN A 75 7.93 15.49 0.26
C GLN A 75 8.97 14.36 0.33
N THR A 76 9.28 13.75 -0.80
CA THR A 76 10.38 12.79 -0.90
C THR A 76 11.73 13.53 -0.89
N GLU A 77 12.76 12.90 -0.32
CA GLU A 77 14.13 13.45 -0.26
C GLU A 77 14.63 13.86 -1.66
N ILE A 78 14.46 12.96 -2.64
CA ILE A 78 14.64 13.27 -4.06
C ILE A 78 13.29 13.71 -4.60
N ALA A 79 13.13 15.02 -4.76
CA ALA A 79 11.85 15.64 -5.10
C ALA A 79 11.22 15.03 -6.37
N ASN A 80 10.08 14.39 -6.19
CA ASN A 80 9.18 13.95 -7.27
C ASN A 80 7.99 14.91 -7.48
N PHE A 81 8.02 16.07 -6.83
CA PHE A 81 6.96 17.10 -6.82
C PHE A 81 5.59 16.61 -6.34
N ALA A 82 5.53 15.48 -5.64
CA ALA A 82 4.33 15.04 -4.95
C ALA A 82 4.24 15.72 -3.57
N GLN A 83 3.04 16.15 -3.18
CA GLN A 83 2.76 16.63 -1.82
C GLN A 83 2.02 15.52 -1.07
N VAL A 84 2.63 15.00 -0.01
CA VAL A 84 2.01 13.99 0.86
C VAL A 84 1.41 14.68 2.08
N THR A 85 0.19 14.32 2.46
CA THR A 85 -0.47 14.83 3.66
C THR A 85 -1.02 13.67 4.49
N ALA A 86 -0.75 13.68 5.80
CA ALA A 86 -1.27 12.70 6.75
C ALA A 86 -2.63 13.12 7.30
N TYR A 87 -3.56 12.17 7.43
CA TYR A 87 -4.91 12.43 7.92
C TYR A 87 -5.32 11.46 9.02
N GLY A 88 -6.07 11.99 9.99
CA GLY A 88 -6.54 11.25 11.15
C GLY A 88 -5.41 10.67 12.01
N THR A 89 -5.80 9.98 13.08
CA THR A 89 -4.88 9.27 13.96
C THR A 89 -5.44 7.89 14.25
N ALA A 90 -4.64 6.85 14.05
CA ALA A 90 -4.95 5.47 14.40
C ALA A 90 -3.70 4.81 15.01
N GLY A 91 -3.84 4.26 16.22
CA GLY A 91 -2.71 3.74 16.98
C GLY A 91 -1.61 4.79 17.12
N ASN A 92 -0.37 4.40 16.79
CA ASN A 92 0.82 5.26 16.86
C ASN A 92 1.15 5.97 15.54
N GLY A 93 0.16 6.53 14.83
CA GLY A 93 0.42 7.28 13.60
C GLY A 93 -0.84 7.73 12.85
N PRO A 94 -0.67 8.15 11.59
CA PRO A 94 -1.77 8.59 10.73
C PRO A 94 -2.80 7.47 10.47
N ALA A 95 -4.07 7.85 10.35
CA ALA A 95 -5.09 6.91 9.92
C ALA A 95 -4.91 6.57 8.43
N TYR A 96 -4.66 7.57 7.59
CA TYR A 96 -4.40 7.40 6.16
C TYR A 96 -3.56 8.56 5.63
N PHE A 97 -3.14 8.46 4.37
CA PHE A 97 -2.44 9.52 3.66
C PHE A 97 -3.15 9.87 2.36
N ILE A 98 -2.99 11.12 1.94
CA ILE A 98 -3.32 11.55 0.58
C ILE A 98 -2.05 12.13 -0.04
N VAL A 99 -1.74 11.67 -1.25
CA VAL A 99 -0.65 12.19 -2.06
C VAL A 99 -1.25 12.93 -3.26
N GLN A 100 -0.84 14.19 -3.42
CA GLN A 100 -1.19 15.00 -4.58
C GLN A 100 0.00 14.99 -5.55
N GLY A 101 -0.18 14.40 -6.72
CA GLY A 101 0.83 14.38 -7.77
C GLY A 101 0.94 15.72 -8.52
N PRO A 102 2.03 15.95 -9.27
CA PRO A 102 2.31 17.21 -9.95
C PRO A 102 1.28 17.61 -11.02
N HIS A 103 0.51 16.65 -11.52
CA HIS A 103 -0.51 16.87 -12.56
C HIS A 103 -1.94 16.92 -12.01
N GLY A 104 -2.11 17.07 -10.70
CA GLY A 104 -3.44 17.15 -10.09
C GLY A 104 -4.10 15.79 -9.80
N THR A 105 -3.47 14.68 -10.18
CA THR A 105 -3.92 13.33 -9.76
C THR A 105 -3.75 13.16 -8.26
N GLN A 106 -4.80 12.72 -7.60
CA GLN A 106 -4.83 12.44 -6.18
C GLN A 106 -4.77 10.93 -5.93
N TYR A 107 -3.98 10.52 -4.95
CA TYR A 107 -3.77 9.13 -4.55
C TYR A 107 -4.08 9.00 -3.05
N GLU A 108 -5.01 8.13 -2.68
CA GLU A 108 -5.40 7.86 -1.31
C GLU A 108 -4.77 6.53 -0.87
N TYR A 109 -4.17 6.51 0.33
CA TYR A 109 -3.47 5.37 0.88
C TYR A 109 -4.02 5.01 2.25
N GLY A 110 -4.54 3.79 2.40
CA GLY A 110 -5.08 3.31 3.67
C GLY A 110 -6.43 3.91 4.07
N ASN A 111 -7.13 4.59 3.16
CA ASN A 111 -8.40 5.29 3.44
C ASN A 111 -9.64 4.39 3.25
N GLY A 112 -9.45 3.09 3.02
CA GLY A 112 -10.53 2.13 2.84
C GLY A 112 -10.09 0.83 2.16
N GLY A 113 -11.05 -0.03 1.82
CA GLY A 113 -10.79 -1.21 0.99
C GLY A 113 -9.88 -2.28 1.60
N GLY A 114 -9.65 -2.28 2.92
CA GLY A 114 -8.70 -3.20 3.58
C GLY A 114 -7.23 -2.90 3.28
N SER A 115 -6.92 -1.69 2.78
CA SER A 115 -5.58 -1.30 2.31
C SER A 115 -4.57 -1.00 3.43
N GLN A 116 -4.88 -1.32 4.67
CA GLN A 116 -3.95 -1.14 5.79
C GLN A 116 -3.39 -2.47 6.26
N VAL A 117 -2.09 -2.53 6.44
CA VAL A 117 -1.42 -3.64 7.12
C VAL A 117 -1.27 -3.26 8.59
N LEU A 118 -2.15 -3.75 9.44
CA LEU A 118 -2.14 -3.41 10.86
C LEU A 118 -1.23 -4.33 11.66
N ALA A 119 -0.60 -3.78 12.69
CA ALA A 119 0.10 -4.58 13.67
C ALA A 119 -0.92 -5.39 14.50
N SER A 120 -0.71 -6.70 14.59
CA SER A 120 -1.59 -7.68 15.24
C SER A 120 -2.11 -7.19 16.60
N GLY A 121 -3.43 -7.17 16.76
CA GLY A 121 -4.10 -6.75 17.99
C GLY A 121 -4.08 -5.24 18.28
N THR A 122 -3.65 -4.41 17.33
CA THR A 122 -3.59 -2.95 17.48
C THR A 122 -4.20 -2.22 16.28
N SER A 123 -4.37 -0.91 16.40
CA SER A 123 -4.72 -0.02 15.28
C SER A 123 -3.51 0.70 14.66
N THR A 124 -2.28 0.31 15.05
CA THR A 124 -1.06 0.89 14.46
C THR A 124 -0.79 0.23 13.12
N ALA A 125 -0.92 1.00 12.04
CA ALA A 125 -0.57 0.54 10.71
C ALA A 125 0.96 0.47 10.51
N MET A 126 1.40 -0.63 9.91
CA MET A 126 2.76 -0.87 9.42
C MET A 126 2.93 -0.33 7.99
N GLN A 127 1.85 -0.41 7.20
CA GLN A 127 1.81 -0.01 5.80
C GLN A 127 0.39 0.41 5.39
N TRP A 128 0.31 1.38 4.47
CA TRP A 128 -0.89 1.89 3.84
C TRP A 128 -0.73 1.71 2.32
N TYR A 129 -1.44 0.74 1.76
CA TYR A 129 -1.51 0.53 0.31
C TYR A 129 -2.39 1.58 -0.35
N LEU A 130 -2.10 1.88 -1.62
CA LEU A 130 -2.95 2.71 -2.46
C LEU A 130 -4.36 2.11 -2.55
N ASP A 131 -5.40 2.81 -2.11
CA ASP A 131 -6.79 2.34 -2.19
C ASP A 131 -7.60 3.07 -3.26
N LYS A 132 -7.21 4.29 -3.64
CA LYS A 132 -7.93 5.06 -4.65
C LYS A 132 -7.04 6.06 -5.38
N VAL A 133 -7.29 6.18 -6.68
CA VAL A 133 -6.71 7.21 -7.55
C VAL A 133 -7.85 8.02 -8.13
N THR A 134 -7.72 9.35 -8.10
CA THR A 134 -8.68 10.27 -8.72
C THR A 134 -7.93 11.20 -9.66
N ASP A 135 -8.31 11.24 -10.94
CA ASP A 135 -7.74 12.17 -11.90
C ASP A 135 -8.37 13.58 -11.79
N PRO A 136 -7.78 14.62 -12.42
CA PRO A 136 -8.35 15.97 -12.39
C PRO A 136 -9.74 16.10 -13.04
N SER A 137 -10.17 15.12 -13.84
CA SER A 137 -11.50 15.06 -14.44
C SER A 137 -12.52 14.33 -13.55
N GLY A 138 -12.10 13.86 -12.38
CA GLY A 138 -12.91 13.11 -11.42
C GLY A 138 -13.15 11.64 -11.79
N ASN A 139 -12.41 11.08 -12.76
CA ASN A 139 -12.43 9.64 -12.98
C ASN A 139 -11.63 8.96 -11.86
N THR A 140 -12.11 7.79 -11.44
CA THR A 140 -11.51 7.05 -10.34
C THR A 140 -11.02 5.67 -10.74
N MET A 141 -10.06 5.19 -9.96
CA MET A 141 -9.64 3.80 -9.89
C MET A 141 -9.55 3.42 -8.41
N THR A 142 -10.04 2.25 -8.04
CA THR A 142 -10.07 1.79 -6.64
C THR A 142 -9.44 0.42 -6.51
N TYR A 143 -8.81 0.20 -5.36
CA TYR A 143 -8.11 -1.02 -5.00
C TYR A 143 -8.71 -1.55 -3.69
N THR A 144 -9.02 -2.83 -3.65
CA THR A 144 -9.42 -3.53 -2.44
C THR A 144 -8.45 -4.65 -2.16
N TYR A 145 -8.39 -5.05 -0.89
CA TYR A 145 -7.44 -5.99 -0.37
C TYR A 145 -8.14 -6.99 0.55
N THR A 146 -7.54 -8.16 0.69
CA THR A 146 -7.84 -9.12 1.74
C THR A 146 -6.76 -8.99 2.80
N ASP A 147 -7.17 -8.61 4.01
CA ASP A 147 -6.29 -8.45 5.15
C ASP A 147 -5.97 -9.80 5.81
N GLY A 148 -4.83 -9.86 6.48
CA GLY A 148 -4.34 -11.01 7.22
C GLY A 148 -3.55 -10.55 8.44
N THR A 149 -2.90 -11.50 9.11
CA THR A 149 -2.08 -11.21 10.29
C THR A 149 -0.82 -10.45 9.89
N GLY A 150 -0.87 -9.12 9.97
CA GLY A 150 0.25 -8.26 9.58
C GLY A 150 0.57 -8.31 8.09
N SER A 151 -0.40 -8.68 7.26
CA SER A 151 -0.30 -8.69 5.79
C SER A 151 -1.61 -8.20 5.16
N ALA A 152 -1.54 -7.78 3.90
CA ALA A 152 -2.71 -7.59 3.06
C ALA A 152 -2.31 -7.93 1.62
N VAL A 153 -3.18 -8.63 0.89
CA VAL A 153 -2.99 -8.97 -0.52
C VAL A 153 -4.07 -8.30 -1.36
N PRO A 154 -3.77 -7.83 -2.57
CA PRO A 154 -4.77 -7.23 -3.46
C PRO A 154 -5.91 -8.21 -3.72
N ASN A 155 -7.15 -7.74 -3.78
CA ASN A 155 -8.32 -8.56 -4.08
C ASN A 155 -8.94 -8.13 -5.41
N THR A 156 -9.24 -6.84 -5.56
CA THR A 156 -9.82 -6.31 -6.80
C THR A 156 -9.30 -4.90 -7.08
N ILE A 157 -8.99 -4.64 -8.35
CA ILE A 157 -8.74 -3.31 -8.88
C ILE A 157 -9.86 -2.98 -9.86
N SER A 158 -10.53 -1.84 -9.68
CA SER A 158 -11.65 -1.41 -10.51
C SER A 158 -11.34 -0.05 -11.12
N TRP A 159 -11.56 0.13 -12.42
CA TRP A 159 -11.29 1.40 -13.12
C TRP A 159 -12.30 1.66 -14.24
N THR A 160 -12.29 2.90 -14.74
CA THR A 160 -13.27 3.42 -15.70
C THR A 160 -14.70 3.37 -15.14
N PRO A 161 -15.07 4.35 -14.31
CA PRO A 161 -16.43 4.46 -13.80
C PRO A 161 -17.46 4.46 -14.94
N THR A 162 -18.62 3.84 -14.72
CA THR A 162 -19.68 3.76 -15.75
C THR A 162 -20.28 5.12 -16.10
N SER A 163 -20.20 6.07 -15.16
CA SER A 163 -20.46 7.50 -15.36
C SER A 163 -19.64 8.32 -14.37
N HIS A 164 -19.53 9.63 -14.59
CA HIS A 164 -18.82 10.52 -13.66
C HIS A 164 -19.42 10.43 -12.26
N GLY A 165 -18.56 10.16 -11.26
CA GLY A 165 -18.97 9.97 -9.86
C GLY A 165 -19.61 8.61 -9.54
N ALA A 166 -19.67 7.67 -10.49
CA ALA A 166 -20.20 6.33 -10.22
C ALA A 166 -19.29 5.51 -9.30
N SER A 167 -19.90 4.66 -8.47
CA SER A 167 -19.23 3.61 -7.70
C SER A 167 -19.18 2.26 -8.43
N ALA A 168 -19.78 2.18 -9.62
CA ALA A 168 -19.70 1.04 -10.52
C ALA A 168 -18.65 1.30 -11.60
N TYR A 169 -17.89 0.26 -11.93
CA TYR A 169 -16.75 0.34 -12.84
C TYR A 169 -16.94 -0.62 -14.01
N ALA A 170 -16.55 -0.17 -15.22
CA ALA A 170 -16.64 -0.98 -16.42
C ALA A 170 -15.60 -2.10 -16.44
N TYR A 171 -14.41 -1.85 -15.90
CA TYR A 171 -13.34 -2.84 -15.83
C TYR A 171 -13.04 -3.23 -14.38
N THR A 172 -12.83 -4.53 -14.17
CA THR A 172 -12.33 -5.07 -12.90
C THR A 172 -11.21 -6.08 -13.15
N MET A 173 -10.17 -6.03 -12.34
CA MET A 173 -9.09 -7.01 -12.28
C MET A 173 -9.17 -7.70 -10.93
N GLN A 174 -9.41 -9.01 -10.94
CA GLN A 174 -9.62 -9.82 -9.75
C GLN A 174 -8.42 -10.74 -9.53
N PHE A 175 -7.95 -10.77 -8.28
CA PHE A 175 -6.84 -11.61 -7.86
C PHE A 175 -7.39 -12.78 -7.05
N THR A 176 -7.22 -14.00 -7.56
CA THR A 176 -7.68 -15.21 -6.88
C THR A 176 -6.51 -15.86 -6.17
N TYR A 177 -6.62 -15.99 -4.85
CA TYR A 177 -5.62 -16.64 -4.02
C TYR A 177 -6.13 -17.98 -3.51
N GLY A 178 -5.24 -18.97 -3.45
CA GLY A 178 -5.39 -20.14 -2.62
C GLY A 178 -4.45 -20.09 -1.42
N THR A 179 -4.46 -21.18 -0.65
CA THR A 179 -3.54 -21.34 0.47
C THR A 179 -2.20 -21.87 -0.01
N ASN A 180 -1.12 -21.17 0.34
CA ASN A 180 0.24 -21.61 0.13
C ASN A 180 0.59 -22.76 1.10
N SER A 181 1.59 -23.57 0.76
CA SER A 181 2.08 -24.60 1.69
C SER A 181 2.71 -23.95 2.92
N ALA A 182 2.66 -24.61 4.09
CA ALA A 182 3.28 -24.08 5.30
C ALA A 182 4.80 -23.84 5.12
N ALA A 183 5.49 -24.69 4.35
CA ALA A 183 6.92 -24.55 4.07
C ALA A 183 7.27 -23.37 3.14
N SER A 184 6.30 -22.93 2.33
CA SER A 184 6.48 -21.84 1.36
C SER A 184 5.76 -20.55 1.77
N SER A 185 4.99 -20.58 2.85
CA SER A 185 4.35 -19.39 3.42
C SER A 185 5.37 -18.49 4.10
N ALA A 186 5.13 -17.19 4.10
CA ALA A 186 5.98 -16.22 4.78
C ALA A 186 5.51 -16.04 6.22
N TYR A 187 6.44 -16.11 7.17
CA TYR A 187 6.22 -15.82 8.59
C TYR A 187 7.35 -14.94 9.10
N GLY A 188 7.05 -14.03 10.02
CA GLY A 188 8.04 -13.15 10.59
C GLY A 188 7.49 -12.29 11.71
N TYR A 189 8.30 -11.33 12.13
CA TYR A 189 7.93 -10.36 13.16
C TYR A 189 8.43 -8.97 12.77
N VAL A 190 7.61 -7.95 13.05
CA VAL A 190 7.97 -6.54 12.94
C VAL A 190 7.73 -5.89 14.31
N ALA A 191 8.78 -5.40 14.95
CA ALA A 191 8.73 -4.83 16.30
C ALA A 191 7.98 -5.73 17.32
N GLY A 192 8.21 -7.04 17.27
CA GLY A 192 7.55 -8.03 18.14
C GLY A 192 6.13 -8.42 17.72
N THR A 193 5.58 -7.81 16.67
CA THR A 193 4.27 -8.16 16.11
C THR A 193 4.41 -9.27 15.08
N SER A 194 3.63 -10.34 15.20
CA SER A 194 3.60 -11.43 14.22
C SER A 194 3.09 -10.95 12.85
N VAL A 195 3.81 -11.34 11.80
CA VAL A 195 3.42 -11.16 10.40
C VAL A 195 3.38 -12.52 9.73
N SER A 196 2.32 -12.80 8.97
CA SER A 196 2.24 -14.00 8.16
C SER A 196 1.51 -13.75 6.86
N ASN A 197 1.98 -14.38 5.79
CA ASN A 197 1.28 -14.46 4.51
C ASN A 197 1.26 -15.90 4.03
N THR A 198 0.07 -16.49 4.06
CA THR A 198 -0.20 -17.86 3.59
C THR A 198 -0.95 -17.88 2.27
N ASN A 199 -1.07 -16.73 1.59
CA ASN A 199 -1.75 -16.65 0.30
C ASN A 199 -0.80 -17.07 -0.83
N LEU A 200 -1.36 -17.70 -1.86
CA LEU A 200 -0.67 -18.00 -3.11
C LEU A 200 -1.59 -17.60 -4.27
N LEU A 201 -1.15 -16.64 -5.08
CA LEU A 201 -1.89 -16.16 -6.24
C LEU A 201 -2.01 -17.29 -7.26
N GLN A 202 -3.25 -17.63 -7.61
CA GLN A 202 -3.57 -18.69 -8.55
C GLN A 202 -3.98 -18.14 -9.91
N ALA A 203 -4.70 -17.00 -9.93
CA ALA A 203 -5.17 -16.40 -11.16
C ALA A 203 -5.34 -14.89 -11.01
N VAL A 204 -5.15 -14.19 -12.14
CA VAL A 204 -5.53 -12.79 -12.32
C VAL A 204 -6.51 -12.74 -13.48
N THR A 205 -7.75 -12.33 -13.20
CA THR A 205 -8.82 -12.30 -14.20
C THR A 205 -9.24 -10.86 -14.45
N VAL A 206 -9.36 -10.46 -15.71
CA VAL A 206 -9.87 -9.15 -16.10
C VAL A 206 -11.26 -9.31 -16.68
N ASN A 207 -12.21 -8.53 -16.15
CA ASN A 207 -13.58 -8.48 -16.62
C ASN A 207 -13.91 -7.11 -17.20
N TYR A 208 -14.76 -7.09 -18.23
CA TYR A 208 -15.40 -5.90 -18.77
C TYR A 208 -16.91 -6.06 -18.68
N GLN A 209 -17.59 -5.15 -17.98
CA GLN A 209 -19.03 -5.17 -17.73
C GLN A 209 -19.54 -6.53 -17.21
N GLY A 210 -18.74 -7.17 -16.35
CA GLY A 210 -19.06 -8.48 -15.75
C GLY A 210 -18.72 -9.70 -16.62
N ALA A 211 -18.25 -9.51 -17.86
CA ALA A 211 -17.77 -10.60 -18.70
C ALA A 211 -16.25 -10.72 -18.63
N THR A 212 -15.73 -11.93 -18.42
CA THR A 212 -14.29 -12.19 -18.44
C THR A 212 -13.72 -12.01 -19.84
N ILE A 213 -12.68 -11.17 -19.94
CA ILE A 213 -11.98 -10.88 -21.19
C ILE A 213 -10.52 -11.35 -21.17
N ARG A 214 -9.95 -11.60 -19.99
CA ARG A 214 -8.59 -12.15 -19.83
C ARG A 214 -8.44 -12.89 -18.52
#